data_AF-A0A4R7F322-F1
#
_entry.id   AF-A0A4R7F322-F1
#
_cell.length_a   1.000
_cell.length_b   1.000
_cell.length_c   1.000
_cell.angle_alpha   90.00
_cell.angle_beta   90.00
_cell.angle_gamma   90.00
#
_symmetry.space_group_name_H-M   'P 1'
#
loop_
_entity.id
_entity.type
_entity.pdbx_description
1 polymer ?
#
loop_
_entity_poly.entity_id
_entity_poly.type
_entity_poly.pdbx_seq_one_letter_code
_entity_poly.pdbx_strand_id
1 'polypeptide(L)'
;MEHQNLHQRSKKNPFIVPDNYFENFEQQLSDKLKLDKKVKKTIFFYPKYYTAAAAIAIFLCISFFIFQPSSKIINPQELDAYFEYQSSFGLSDEIIHGFNQEDLSDLESAIHLNQNEINEYVLGNIDLEYYLNDL
;
A
#
# COMPACT_ATOMS: atom_id res chain seq x y z
N MET A 1 -6.33 87.81 -10.57
CA MET A 1 -7.27 87.18 -9.62
C MET A 1 -6.58 87.17 -8.27
N GLU A 2 -7.02 88.01 -7.33
CA GLU A 2 -6.38 88.24 -6.03
C GLU A 2 -6.64 87.07 -5.07
N HIS A 3 -5.58 86.56 -4.43
CA HIS A 3 -5.66 85.56 -3.37
C HIS A 3 -6.05 86.24 -2.05
N GLN A 4 -7.29 86.06 -1.61
CA GLN A 4 -7.75 86.59 -0.32
C GLN A 4 -7.04 85.85 0.83
N ASN A 5 -6.16 86.58 1.51
CA ASN A 5 -5.43 86.11 2.69
C ASN A 5 -6.31 86.17 3.95
N LEU A 6 -6.16 85.20 4.85
CA LEU A 6 -6.90 85.04 6.12
C LEU A 6 -6.73 86.21 7.12
N HIS A 7 -5.86 87.17 6.84
CA HIS A 7 -5.57 88.32 7.71
C HIS A 7 -6.69 89.37 7.74
N GLN A 8 -7.74 89.23 6.91
CA GLN A 8 -8.86 90.18 6.82
C GLN A 8 -10.22 89.51 7.07
N ARG A 9 -10.31 88.69 8.11
CA ARG A 9 -11.59 88.42 8.79
C ARG A 9 -11.49 88.91 10.23
N SER A 10 -12.54 89.59 10.68
CA SER A 10 -12.77 90.01 12.07
C SER A 10 -12.16 89.03 13.08
N LYS A 11 -11.53 89.54 14.15
CA LYS A 11 -10.97 88.73 15.27
C LYS A 11 -12.00 87.83 15.97
N LYS A 12 -13.26 87.88 15.55
CA LYS A 12 -14.35 87.05 16.06
C LYS A 12 -14.25 85.65 15.45
N ASN A 13 -13.94 84.67 16.30
CA ASN A 13 -13.83 83.27 15.92
C ASN A 13 -15.13 82.80 15.23
N PRO A 14 -15.11 82.41 13.94
CA PRO A 14 -16.29 81.93 13.22
C PRO A 14 -16.63 80.46 13.54
N PHE A 15 -15.78 79.77 14.31
CA PHE A 15 -16.01 78.39 14.72
C PHE A 15 -16.81 78.37 16.03
N ILE A 16 -18.09 78.05 15.91
CA ILE A 16 -18.99 77.80 17.04
C ILE A 16 -19.11 76.28 17.18
N VAL A 17 -18.75 75.75 18.34
CA VAL A 17 -18.99 74.35 18.67
C VAL A 17 -20.40 74.20 19.24
N PRO A 18 -21.06 73.05 19.04
CA PRO A 18 -22.32 72.75 19.70
C PRO A 18 -22.19 72.75 21.22
N ASP A 19 -23.28 73.06 21.91
CA ASP A 19 -23.34 72.97 23.37
C ASP A 19 -23.04 71.53 23.82
N ASN A 20 -22.23 71.40 24.87
CA ASN A 20 -21.81 70.12 25.44
C ASN A 20 -20.97 69.22 24.49
N TYR A 21 -20.33 69.79 23.45
CA TYR A 21 -19.51 69.01 22.52
C TYR A 21 -18.34 68.32 23.21
N PHE A 22 -17.58 69.06 24.04
CA PHE A 22 -16.39 68.52 24.70
C PHE A 22 -16.76 67.63 25.90
N GLU A 23 -17.87 67.95 26.56
CA GLU A 23 -18.44 67.24 27.69
C GLU A 23 -18.89 65.82 27.28
N ASN A 24 -19.53 65.69 26.13
CA ASN A 24 -20.00 64.41 25.61
C ASN A 24 -18.97 63.72 24.70
N PHE A 25 -17.83 64.35 24.41
CA PHE A 25 -16.81 63.80 23.50
C PHE A 25 -16.23 62.48 24.01
N GLU A 26 -15.90 62.41 25.30
CA GLU A 26 -15.32 61.21 25.91
C GLU A 26 -16.29 60.02 25.85
N GLN A 27 -17.57 60.26 26.11
CA GLN A 27 -18.62 59.24 26.02
C GLN A 27 -18.80 58.75 24.59
N GLN A 28 -18.90 59.67 23.62
CA GLN A 28 -19.01 59.34 22.20
C GLN A 28 -17.78 58.58 21.68
N LEU A 29 -16.58 58.97 22.11
CA LEU A 29 -15.34 58.28 21.76
C LEU A 29 -15.33 56.88 22.35
N SER A 30 -15.65 56.74 23.63
CA SER A 30 -15.71 55.44 24.31
C SER A 30 -16.73 54.51 23.67
N ASP A 31 -17.90 55.01 23.29
CA ASP A 31 -18.94 54.19 22.66
C ASP A 31 -18.58 53.79 21.22
N LYS A 32 -17.86 54.66 20.48
CA LYS A 32 -17.27 54.30 19.18
C LYS A 32 -16.16 53.26 19.31
N LEU A 33 -15.35 53.32 20.37
CA LEU A 33 -14.27 52.36 20.65
C LEU A 33 -14.78 51.01 21.18
N LYS A 34 -15.99 50.96 21.75
CA LYS A 34 -16.66 49.72 22.18
C LYS A 34 -17.20 48.89 21.02
N LEU A 35 -17.26 49.45 19.80
CA LEU A 35 -17.65 48.69 18.62
C LEU A 35 -16.48 47.84 18.12
N ASP A 36 -16.74 46.53 18.03
CA ASP A 36 -15.90 45.52 17.37
C ASP A 36 -14.67 45.02 18.15
N LYS A 37 -14.88 44.64 19.42
CA LYS A 37 -14.27 43.38 19.90
C LYS A 37 -14.97 42.19 19.22
N LYS A 38 -14.88 42.10 17.90
CA LYS A 38 -15.02 40.83 17.20
C LYS A 38 -13.88 39.98 17.71
N VAL A 39 -14.17 39.20 18.74
CA VAL A 39 -13.35 38.07 19.16
C VAL A 39 -13.14 37.25 17.90
N LYS A 40 -11.95 37.43 17.29
CA LYS A 40 -11.52 36.64 16.15
C LYS A 40 -11.55 35.20 16.65
N LYS A 41 -12.59 34.46 16.26
CA LYS A 41 -12.73 33.05 16.60
C LYS A 41 -11.54 32.37 15.93
N THR A 42 -10.49 32.17 16.72
CA THR A 42 -9.28 31.48 16.30
C THR A 42 -9.72 30.06 16.03
N ILE A 43 -9.88 29.76 14.75
CA ILE A 43 -10.02 28.38 14.29
C ILE A 43 -8.62 27.79 14.46
N PHE A 44 -8.52 26.78 15.31
CA PHE A 44 -7.28 26.05 15.52
C PHE A 44 -6.90 25.40 14.19
N PHE A 45 -5.89 25.94 13.51
CA PHE A 45 -5.36 25.37 12.27
C PHE A 45 -4.55 24.14 12.66
N TYR A 46 -5.22 22.99 12.79
CA TYR A 46 -4.52 21.72 12.87
C TYR A 46 -3.66 21.61 11.63
N PRO A 47 -2.39 21.24 11.79
CA PRO A 47 -1.53 21.17 10.65
C PRO A 47 -1.94 20.02 9.73
N LYS A 48 -1.97 20.30 8.44
CA LYS A 48 -2.36 19.35 7.39
C LYS A 48 -1.34 18.22 7.18
N TYR A 49 -0.38 18.00 8.09
CA TYR A 49 0.55 16.88 7.98
C TYR A 49 -0.19 15.53 8.04
N TYR A 50 -1.33 15.48 8.74
CA TYR A 50 -2.18 14.28 8.77
C TYR A 50 -2.71 13.88 7.40
N THR A 51 -2.99 14.83 6.49
CA THR A 51 -3.44 14.50 5.14
C THR A 51 -2.30 13.94 4.29
N ALA A 52 -1.08 14.47 4.47
CA ALA A 52 0.11 13.93 3.83
C ALA A 52 0.46 12.53 4.36
N ALA A 53 0.43 12.32 5.68
CA ALA A 53 0.66 11.02 6.30
C ALA A 53 -0.40 9.98 5.89
N ALA A 54 -1.68 10.37 5.82
CA ALA A 54 -2.75 9.49 5.37
C ALA A 54 -2.59 9.08 3.90
N ALA A 55 -2.15 10.00 3.02
CA ALA A 55 -1.88 9.69 1.63
C ALA A 55 -0.74 8.66 1.48
N ILE A 56 0.34 8.79 2.27
CA ILE A 56 1.45 7.83 2.29
C ILE A 56 0.96 6.46 2.78
N ALA A 57 0.18 6.42 3.87
CA ALA A 57 -0.35 5.17 4.41
C ALA A 57 -1.27 4.45 3.40
N ILE A 58 -2.15 5.18 2.71
CA ILE A 58 -3.01 4.62 1.66
C ILE A 58 -2.18 4.04 0.52
N PHE A 59 -1.15 4.76 0.08
CA PHE A 59 -0.29 4.29 -1.02
C PHE A 59 0.45 3.00 -0.65
N LEU A 60 0.94 2.90 0.59
CA LEU A 60 1.59 1.68 1.11
C LEU A 60 0.59 0.52 1.22
N CYS A 61 -0.62 0.75 1.73
CA CYS A 61 -1.66 -0.28 1.82
C CYS A 61 -2.07 -0.80 0.43
N ILE A 62 -2.28 0.09 -0.54
CA ILE A 62 -2.61 -0.28 -1.91
C ILE A 62 -1.46 -1.05 -2.56
N SER A 63 -0.22 -0.57 -2.39
CA SER A 63 0.97 -1.23 -2.92
C SER A 63 1.14 -2.64 -2.35
N PHE A 64 0.91 -2.82 -1.05
CA PHE A 64 0.97 -4.13 -0.40
C PHE A 64 -0.12 -5.07 -0.90
N PHE A 65 -1.34 -4.55 -1.11
CA PHE A 65 -2.47 -5.33 -1.60
C PHE A 65 -2.30 -5.80 -3.05
N ILE A 66 -1.72 -4.95 -3.92
CA ILE A 66 -1.45 -5.32 -5.33
C ILE A 66 -0.26 -6.28 -5.44
N PHE A 67 0.72 -6.17 -4.54
CA PHE A 67 1.90 -7.04 -4.53
C PHE A 67 1.68 -8.37 -3.82
N GLN A 68 0.45 -8.72 -3.44
CA GLN A 68 0.19 -10.02 -2.84
C GLN A 68 0.44 -11.11 -3.90
N PRO A 69 1.40 -12.04 -3.67
CA PRO A 69 1.66 -13.12 -4.60
C PRO A 69 0.41 -13.97 -4.71
N SER A 70 -0.14 -14.10 -5.93
CA SER A 70 -1.19 -15.08 -6.21
C SER A 70 -0.62 -16.46 -5.93
N SER A 71 -1.12 -17.16 -4.92
CA SER A 71 -0.89 -18.58 -4.79
C SER A 71 -1.56 -19.24 -5.99
N LYS A 72 -0.77 -19.68 -6.97
CA LYS A 72 -1.28 -20.48 -8.07
C LYS A 72 -1.79 -21.77 -7.44
N ILE A 73 -3.10 -22.03 -7.53
CA ILE A 73 -3.63 -23.37 -7.23
C ILE A 73 -3.08 -24.24 -8.34
N ILE A 74 -2.09 -25.07 -8.00
CA ILE A 74 -1.47 -25.97 -8.97
C ILE A 74 -2.52 -27.04 -9.28
N ASN A 75 -3.05 -26.99 -10.50
CA ASN A 75 -3.94 -28.02 -10.98
C ASN A 75 -3.12 -29.30 -11.18
N PRO A 76 -3.55 -30.48 -10.69
CA PRO A 76 -2.80 -31.72 -10.83
C PRO A 76 -2.33 -32.00 -12.26
N GLN A 77 -3.16 -31.70 -13.27
CA GLN A 77 -2.79 -31.91 -14.68
C GLN A 77 -1.65 -30.99 -15.17
N GLU A 78 -1.49 -29.79 -14.58
CA GLU A 78 -0.35 -28.91 -14.88
C GLU A 78 0.93 -29.38 -14.17
N LEU A 79 0.78 -30.01 -13.00
CA LEU A 79 1.89 -30.55 -12.22
C LEU A 79 2.49 -31.78 -12.90
N ASP A 80 1.65 -32.68 -13.41
CA ASP A 80 2.08 -33.87 -14.13
C ASP A 80 2.88 -33.48 -15.39
N ALA A 81 2.39 -32.49 -16.15
CA ALA A 81 3.08 -31.99 -17.34
C ALA A 81 4.45 -31.35 -17.01
N TYR A 82 4.58 -30.71 -15.85
CA TYR A 82 5.86 -30.15 -15.39
C TYR A 82 6.87 -31.25 -15.02
N PHE A 83 6.43 -32.29 -14.31
CA PHE A 83 7.29 -33.43 -13.97
C PHE A 83 7.71 -34.23 -15.20
N GLU A 84 6.83 -34.37 -16.19
CA GLU A 84 7.15 -35.01 -17.45
C GLU A 84 8.22 -34.23 -18.23
N TYR A 85 8.10 -32.90 -18.28
CA TYR A 85 9.09 -32.04 -18.92
C TYR A 85 10.43 -32.03 -18.17
N GLN A 86 10.40 -32.08 -16.85
CA GLN A 86 11.57 -31.99 -15.97
C GLN A 86 11.74 -33.27 -15.15
N SER A 87 11.88 -34.41 -15.83
CA SER A 87 11.99 -35.75 -15.21
C SER A 87 13.11 -35.88 -14.17
N SER A 88 14.21 -35.16 -14.35
CA SER A 88 15.31 -35.11 -13.38
C SER A 88 14.91 -34.57 -12.01
N PHE A 89 13.86 -33.75 -11.92
CA PHE A 89 13.37 -33.20 -10.65
C PHE A 89 12.55 -34.23 -9.88
N GLY A 90 11.81 -35.11 -10.58
CA GLY A 90 11.05 -36.21 -9.98
C GLY A 90 11.91 -37.28 -9.32
N LEU A 91 13.19 -37.40 -9.71
CA LEU A 91 14.17 -38.32 -9.12
C LEU A 91 15.10 -37.63 -8.10
N SER A 92 14.74 -36.45 -7.61
CA SER A 92 15.54 -35.76 -6.60
C SER A 92 15.46 -36.46 -5.24
N ASP A 93 16.54 -36.34 -4.47
CA ASP A 93 16.68 -36.97 -3.14
C ASP A 93 15.53 -36.60 -2.19
N GLU A 94 15.08 -35.34 -2.25
CA GLU A 94 13.96 -34.84 -1.45
C GLU A 94 12.63 -35.52 -1.79
N ILE A 95 12.37 -35.76 -3.08
CA ILE A 95 11.17 -36.45 -3.54
C ILE A 95 11.23 -37.93 -3.18
N ILE A 96 12.38 -38.58 -3.39
CA ILE A 96 12.60 -39.99 -3.05
C ILE A 96 12.43 -40.23 -1.54
N HIS A 97 12.97 -39.34 -0.71
CA HIS A 97 12.78 -39.38 0.75
C HIS A 97 11.36 -39.00 1.21
N GLY A 98 10.58 -38.35 0.34
CA GLY A 98 9.18 -38.02 0.60
C GLY A 98 8.22 -39.21 0.49
N PHE A 99 8.61 -40.26 -0.25
CA PHE A 99 7.84 -41.50 -0.32
C PHE A 99 7.94 -42.28 0.99
N ASN A 100 6.80 -42.62 1.57
CA ASN A 100 6.72 -43.48 2.75
C ASN A 100 6.46 -44.95 2.34
N GLN A 101 6.44 -45.87 3.31
CA GLN A 101 6.23 -47.30 3.00
C GLN A 101 4.84 -47.63 2.46
N GLU A 102 3.82 -46.86 2.81
CA GLU A 102 2.45 -47.02 2.30
C GLU A 102 2.39 -46.65 0.82
N ASP A 103 2.98 -45.51 0.46
CA ASP A 103 3.05 -45.05 -0.93
C ASP A 103 3.78 -46.07 -1.84
N LEU A 104 4.86 -46.67 -1.34
CA LEU A 104 5.62 -47.69 -2.06
C LEU A 104 4.84 -49.00 -2.20
N SER A 105 4.08 -49.40 -1.17
CA SER A 105 3.22 -50.58 -1.20
C SER A 105 2.08 -50.44 -2.21
N ASP A 106 1.51 -49.24 -2.33
CA ASP A 106 0.48 -48.92 -3.31
C ASP A 106 1.05 -48.98 -4.74
N LEU A 107 2.26 -48.47 -4.94
CA LEU A 107 2.95 -48.54 -6.23
C LEU A 107 3.27 -50.00 -6.62
N GLU A 108 3.79 -50.80 -5.68
CA GLU A 108 4.06 -52.22 -5.90
C GLU A 108 2.79 -52.98 -6.29
N SER A 109 1.66 -52.67 -5.64
CA SER A 109 0.36 -53.27 -5.94
C SER A 109 -0.19 -52.86 -7.31
N ALA A 110 0.15 -51.66 -7.79
CA ALA A 110 -0.27 -51.16 -9.09
C ALA A 110 0.56 -51.73 -10.26
N ILE A 111 1.77 -52.20 -9.99
CA ILE A 111 2.63 -52.84 -11.00
C ILE A 111 2.18 -54.30 -11.18
N HIS A 112 1.56 -54.59 -12.32
CA HIS A 112 1.24 -55.97 -12.68
C HIS A 112 2.49 -56.68 -13.24
N LEU A 113 3.14 -57.49 -12.40
CA LEU A 113 4.34 -58.24 -12.80
C LEU A 113 3.97 -59.44 -13.68
N ASN A 114 4.24 -59.32 -14.98
CA ASN A 114 4.09 -60.41 -15.95
C ASN A 114 5.45 -61.11 -16.17
N GLN A 115 5.53 -62.39 -15.79
CA GLN A 115 6.77 -63.16 -15.91
C GLN A 115 7.31 -63.25 -17.34
N ASN A 116 6.44 -63.19 -18.34
CA ASN A 116 6.86 -63.23 -19.74
C ASN A 116 7.52 -61.92 -20.18
N GLU A 117 6.99 -60.77 -19.76
CA GLU A 117 7.56 -59.44 -20.03
C GLU A 117 8.90 -59.27 -19.31
N ILE A 118 9.00 -59.77 -18.07
CA ILE A 118 10.24 -59.78 -17.30
C ILE A 118 11.31 -60.60 -18.05
N ASN A 119 10.96 -61.80 -18.50
CA ASN A 119 11.90 -62.66 -19.22
C ASN A 119 12.36 -62.02 -20.54
N GLU A 120 11.45 -61.38 -21.28
CA GLU A 120 11.76 -60.67 -22.52
C GLU A 120 12.71 -59.48 -22.26
N TYR A 121 12.46 -58.68 -21.22
CA TYR A 121 13.32 -57.56 -20.85
C TYR A 121 14.73 -58.03 -20.46
N VAL A 122 14.83 -59.07 -19.64
CA VAL A 122 16.10 -59.65 -19.19
C VAL A 122 16.89 -60.21 -20.38
N LEU A 123 16.25 -60.97 -21.26
CA LEU A 123 16.93 -61.54 -22.44
C LEU A 123 17.29 -60.49 -23.50
N GLY A 124 16.53 -59.40 -23.61
CA GLY A 124 16.72 -58.37 -24.63
C GLY A 124 17.67 -57.23 -24.24
N ASN A 125 17.79 -56.92 -22.94
CA ASN A 125 18.52 -55.73 -22.47
C ASN A 125 19.65 -56.04 -21.50
N ILE A 126 19.69 -57.25 -20.92
CA ILE A 126 20.77 -57.67 -20.05
C ILE A 126 21.65 -58.65 -20.83
N ASP A 127 22.93 -58.32 -20.94
CA ASP A 127 23.90 -59.23 -21.54
C ASP A 127 24.20 -60.39 -20.57
N LEU A 128 23.38 -61.43 -20.65
CA LEU A 128 23.50 -62.62 -19.80
C LEU A 128 24.77 -63.41 -20.11
N GLU A 129 25.37 -63.24 -21.30
CA GLU A 129 26.59 -63.95 -21.67
C GLU A 129 27.78 -63.50 -20.80
N TYR A 130 27.80 -62.23 -20.41
CA TYR A 130 28.79 -61.68 -19.46
C TYR A 130 28.71 -62.34 -18.08
N TYR A 131 27.51 -62.62 -17.56
CA TYR A 131 27.30 -63.17 -16.22
C TYR A 131 27.35 -64.70 -16.16
N LEU A 132 27.00 -65.38 -17.26
CA LEU A 132 27.05 -66.84 -17.34
C LEU A 132 28.48 -67.37 -17.56
N ASN A 133 29.40 -66.54 -18.07
CA ASN A 133 30.82 -66.91 -18.24
C ASN A 133 31.67 -66.79 -16.96
N ASP A 134 31.14 -66.18 -15.90
CA ASP A 134 31.86 -65.97 -14.62
C ASP A 134 31.48 -67.02 -13.55
N LEU A 135 30.89 -68.15 -13.98
CA LEU A 135 30.47 -69.29 -13.16
C LEU A 135 31.19 -70.58 -13.59
#